data_AF-A0A7C5XJ40-F1
#
_entry.id   AF-A0A7C5XJ40-F1
#
_cell.length_a   1.000
_cell.length_b   1.000
_cell.length_c   1.000
_cell.angle_alpha   90.00
_cell.angle_beta   90.00
_cell.angle_gamma   90.00
#
_symmetry.space_group_name_H-M   'P 1'
#
loop_
_entity.id
_entity.type
_entity.pdbx_description
1 polymer ?
#
loop_
_entity_poly.entity_id
_entity_poly.type
_entity_poly.pdbx_seq_one_letter_code
_entity_poly.pdbx_strand_id
1 'polypeptide(L)'
;MVSVGYGEHLRSARYYLEEARKLLERGDPYDAAEKTWAAVKHATIALTMTVLNETAPPKGVSWRAFVKNALIKAGLNEEEASRWASYYIDVRDRLHGGCFYGLTYEEEEHRPLMDRAREYVELIEKLLRR
;
A
#
# COMPACT_ATOMS: atom_id res chain seq x y z
N MET A 1 -21.37 -7.35 -12.39
CA MET A 1 -21.54 -6.66 -11.10
C MET A 1 -20.17 -6.24 -10.61
N VAL A 2 -19.85 -4.95 -10.68
CA VAL A 2 -18.64 -4.42 -10.05
C VAL A 2 -18.92 -4.43 -8.55
N SER A 3 -18.21 -5.26 -7.79
CA SER A 3 -18.34 -5.28 -6.33
C SER A 3 -18.12 -3.86 -5.80
N VAL A 4 -19.13 -3.31 -5.12
CA VAL A 4 -19.17 -1.91 -4.66
C VAL A 4 -17.99 -1.57 -3.72
N GLY A 5 -17.37 -2.58 -3.09
CA GLY A 5 -16.29 -2.39 -2.10
C GLY A 5 -14.91 -2.03 -2.68
N TYR A 6 -14.41 -2.70 -3.73
CA TYR A 6 -13.01 -2.47 -4.16
C TYR A 6 -12.81 -1.10 -4.82
N GLY A 7 -13.84 -0.59 -5.52
CA GLY A 7 -13.80 0.73 -6.14
C GLY A 7 -13.71 1.87 -5.12
N GLU A 8 -14.31 1.71 -3.95
CA GLU A 8 -14.19 2.65 -2.82
C GLU A 8 -12.77 2.66 -2.24
N HIS A 9 -12.18 1.48 -2.07
CA HIS A 9 -10.81 1.36 -1.61
C HIS A 9 -9.81 2.00 -2.60
N LEU A 10 -9.97 1.81 -3.92
CA LEU A 10 -9.10 2.48 -4.90
C LEU A 10 -9.30 4.00 -4.93
N ARG A 11 -10.54 4.50 -4.76
CA ARG A 11 -10.78 5.95 -4.60
C ARG A 11 -10.09 6.50 -3.36
N SER A 12 -10.19 5.78 -2.25
CA SER A 12 -9.54 6.15 -0.99
C SER A 12 -8.01 6.16 -1.14
N ALA A 13 -7.45 5.15 -1.82
CA ALA A 13 -6.01 5.09 -2.07
C ALA A 13 -5.50 6.31 -2.83
N ARG A 14 -6.18 6.71 -3.91
CA ARG A 14 -5.85 7.92 -4.67
C ARG A 14 -5.97 9.20 -3.85
N TYR A 15 -7.04 9.32 -3.07
CA TYR A 15 -7.24 10.45 -2.17
C TYR A 15 -6.07 10.58 -1.20
N TYR A 16 -5.67 9.49 -0.56
CA TYR A 16 -4.57 9.52 0.41
C TYR A 16 -3.20 9.78 -0.22
N LEU A 17 -2.92 9.30 -1.44
CA LEU A 17 -1.70 9.68 -2.17
C LEU A 17 -1.62 11.19 -2.40
N GLU A 18 -2.74 11.80 -2.77
CA GLU A 18 -2.80 13.24 -3.03
C GLU A 18 -2.65 14.04 -1.74
N GLU A 19 -3.25 13.60 -0.64
CA GLU A 19 -3.04 14.23 0.67
C GLU A 19 -1.60 14.08 1.17
N ALA A 20 -0.99 12.90 1.00
CA ALA A 20 0.42 12.67 1.35
C ALA A 20 1.35 13.64 0.61
N ARG A 21 1.10 13.86 -0.70
CA ARG A 21 1.86 14.82 -1.52
C ARG A 21 1.76 16.25 -0.97
N LYS A 22 0.55 16.71 -0.66
CA LYS A 22 0.33 18.06 -0.10
C LYS A 22 1.02 18.27 1.25
N LEU A 23 1.06 17.22 2.08
CA LEU A 23 1.72 17.26 3.38
C LEU A 23 3.24 17.36 3.23
N LEU A 24 3.84 16.59 2.32
CA LEU A 24 5.27 16.72 1.98
C LEU A 24 5.63 18.11 1.48
N GLU A 25 4.79 18.71 0.61
CA GLU A 25 5.00 20.08 0.12
C GLU A 25 4.96 21.14 1.21
N ARG A 26 4.29 20.86 2.33
CA ARG A 26 4.19 21.73 3.50
C ARG A 26 5.25 21.43 4.57
N GLY A 27 6.12 20.46 4.34
CA GLY A 27 7.15 20.04 5.30
C GLY A 27 6.60 19.25 6.48
N ASP A 28 5.49 18.52 6.29
CA ASP A 28 4.91 17.62 7.29
C ASP A 28 5.13 16.14 6.90
N PRO A 29 6.31 15.57 7.20
CA PRO A 29 6.62 14.20 6.82
C PRO A 29 5.87 13.16 7.66
N TYR A 30 5.46 13.49 8.88
CA TYR A 30 4.84 12.55 9.79
C TYR A 30 3.41 12.21 9.35
N ASP A 31 2.59 13.23 9.10
CA ASP A 31 1.25 13.00 8.57
C ASP A 31 1.32 12.48 7.13
N ALA A 32 2.32 12.89 6.34
CA ALA A 32 2.55 12.33 5.01
C ALA A 32 2.84 10.81 5.07
N ALA A 33 3.61 10.35 6.05
CA ALA A 33 3.89 8.93 6.28
C ALA A 33 2.59 8.16 6.51
N GLU A 34 1.70 8.68 7.36
CA GLU A 34 0.41 8.04 7.66
C GLU A 34 -0.51 8.01 6.43
N LYS A 35 -0.59 9.11 5.67
CA LYS A 35 -1.39 9.13 4.43
C LYS A 35 -0.81 8.19 3.37
N THR A 36 0.50 8.10 3.26
CA THR A 36 1.16 7.14 2.37
C THR A 36 0.79 5.70 2.74
N TRP A 37 0.89 5.36 4.03
CA TRP A 37 0.47 4.04 4.51
C TRP A 37 -1.01 3.78 4.23
N ALA A 38 -1.89 4.73 4.53
CA ALA A 38 -3.32 4.60 4.26
C ALA A 38 -3.57 4.33 2.76
N ALA A 39 -2.87 5.02 1.87
CA ALA A 39 -2.98 4.79 0.44
C ALA A 39 -2.61 3.35 0.04
N VAL A 40 -1.43 2.90 0.46
CA VAL A 40 -0.92 1.54 0.20
C VAL A 40 -1.87 0.50 0.78
N LYS A 41 -2.29 0.66 2.04
CA LYS A 41 -3.23 -0.25 2.72
C LYS A 41 -4.56 -0.36 1.98
N HIS A 42 -5.17 0.75 1.58
CA HIS A 42 -6.44 0.71 0.86
C HIS A 42 -6.30 0.03 -0.51
N ALA A 43 -5.22 0.30 -1.25
CA ALA A 43 -4.95 -0.41 -2.50
C ALA A 43 -4.77 -1.92 -2.29
N THR A 44 -4.00 -2.32 -1.26
CA THR A 44 -3.83 -3.74 -0.90
C THR A 44 -5.14 -4.40 -0.52
N ILE A 45 -6.02 -3.72 0.23
CA ILE A 45 -7.35 -4.25 0.57
C ILE A 45 -8.18 -4.45 -0.70
N ALA A 46 -8.18 -3.49 -1.63
CA ALA A 46 -8.88 -3.64 -2.91
C ALA A 46 -8.37 -4.88 -3.67
N LEU A 47 -7.06 -5.08 -3.71
CA LEU A 47 -6.43 -6.25 -4.34
C LEU A 47 -6.89 -7.54 -3.68
N THR A 48 -6.69 -7.68 -2.36
CA THR A 48 -6.92 -8.94 -1.65
C THR A 48 -8.41 -9.28 -1.60
N MET A 49 -9.29 -8.28 -1.44
CA MET A 49 -10.74 -8.50 -1.54
C MET A 49 -11.13 -9.06 -2.90
N THR A 50 -10.53 -8.53 -3.97
CA THR A 50 -10.89 -8.93 -5.33
C THR A 50 -10.36 -10.33 -5.66
N VAL A 51 -9.11 -10.63 -5.29
CA VAL A 51 -8.42 -11.85 -5.76
C VAL A 51 -8.42 -13.00 -4.74
N LEU A 52 -8.58 -12.70 -3.46
CA LEU A 52 -8.60 -13.69 -2.37
C LEU A 52 -9.94 -13.75 -1.64
N ASN A 53 -10.86 -12.81 -1.87
CA ASN A 53 -12.10 -12.66 -1.11
C ASN A 53 -11.85 -12.45 0.40
N GLU A 54 -10.71 -11.85 0.75
CA GLU A 54 -10.27 -11.59 2.13
C GLU A 54 -9.62 -10.21 2.23
N THR A 55 -9.82 -9.51 3.35
CA THR A 55 -9.21 -8.18 3.61
C THR A 55 -7.95 -8.25 4.46
N ALA A 56 -7.66 -9.41 5.05
CA ALA A 56 -6.57 -9.62 6.00
C ALA A 56 -6.10 -11.08 5.94
N PRO A 57 -4.84 -11.37 6.30
CA PRO A 57 -4.32 -12.73 6.29
C PRO A 57 -5.07 -13.62 7.29
N PRO A 58 -5.32 -14.90 6.95
CA PRO A 58 -5.84 -15.87 7.89
C PRO A 58 -4.81 -16.18 8.98
N LYS A 59 -5.28 -16.78 10.08
CA LYS A 59 -4.42 -17.11 11.24
C LYS A 59 -3.22 -17.96 10.80
N GLY A 60 -2.02 -17.54 11.21
CA GLY A 60 -0.77 -18.23 10.89
C GLY A 60 -0.13 -17.83 9.56
N VAL A 61 -0.78 -16.99 8.75
CA VAL A 61 -0.21 -16.43 7.52
C VAL A 61 0.32 -15.03 7.79
N SER A 62 1.54 -14.75 7.34
CA SER A 62 2.11 -13.40 7.45
C SER A 62 1.50 -12.46 6.41
N TRP A 63 1.45 -11.16 6.73
CA TRP A 63 1.06 -10.14 5.77
C TRP A 63 1.88 -10.19 4.48
N ARG A 64 3.20 -10.44 4.57
CA ARG A 64 4.08 -10.56 3.40
C ARG A 64 3.65 -11.71 2.49
N ALA A 65 3.41 -12.88 3.05
CA ALA A 65 2.98 -14.05 2.28
C ALA A 65 1.59 -13.85 1.66
N PHE A 66 0.66 -13.26 2.41
CA PHE A 66 -0.69 -12.96 1.96
C PHE A 66 -0.71 -11.97 0.78
N VAL A 67 0.00 -10.85 0.91
CA VAL A 67 0.10 -9.84 -0.16
C VAL A 67 0.82 -10.41 -1.39
N LYS A 68 1.92 -11.15 -1.20
CA LYS A 68 2.61 -11.85 -2.30
C LYS A 68 1.66 -12.78 -3.05
N ASN A 69 0.90 -13.61 -2.34
CA ASN A 69 -0.07 -14.52 -2.95
C ASN A 69 -1.15 -13.77 -3.74
N ALA A 70 -1.68 -12.67 -3.19
CA ALA A 70 -2.65 -11.84 -3.89
C ALA A 70 -2.09 -11.28 -5.21
N LEU A 71 -0.85 -10.77 -5.20
CA LEU A 71 -0.17 -10.24 -6.38
C LEU A 71 0.10 -11.30 -7.45
N ILE A 72 0.50 -12.52 -7.05
CA ILE A 72 0.67 -13.65 -7.97
C ILE A 72 -0.67 -14.02 -8.62
N LYS A 73 -1.74 -14.15 -7.82
CA LYS A 73 -3.08 -14.45 -8.35
C LYS A 73 -3.63 -13.37 -9.28
N ALA A 74 -3.19 -12.12 -9.09
CA ALA A 74 -3.51 -11.01 -9.97
C ALA A 74 -2.67 -11.00 -11.27
N GLY A 75 -1.72 -11.92 -11.43
CA GLY A 75 -0.97 -12.14 -12.66
C GLY A 75 0.46 -11.58 -12.68
N LEU A 76 1.05 -11.24 -11.52
CA LEU A 76 2.49 -10.99 -11.44
C LEU A 76 3.28 -12.29 -11.34
N ASN A 77 4.54 -12.26 -11.80
CA ASN A 77 5.47 -13.34 -11.51
C ASN A 77 5.94 -13.31 -10.06
N GLU A 78 6.58 -14.39 -9.61
CA GLU A 78 6.97 -14.56 -8.22
C GLU A 78 7.97 -13.49 -7.72
N GLU A 79 8.93 -13.10 -8.56
CA GLU A 79 9.95 -12.12 -8.20
C GLU A 79 9.33 -10.73 -8.00
N GLU A 80 8.50 -10.30 -8.96
CA GLU A 80 7.77 -9.03 -8.89
C GLU A 80 6.84 -8.99 -7.67
N ALA A 81 6.06 -10.05 -7.47
CA ALA A 81 5.16 -10.15 -6.32
C ALA A 81 5.92 -10.10 -4.99
N SER A 82 7.08 -10.75 -4.91
CA SER A 82 7.91 -10.74 -3.70
C SER A 82 8.45 -9.34 -3.41
N ARG A 83 8.92 -8.60 -4.42
CA ARG A 83 9.42 -7.23 -4.25
C ARG A 83 8.32 -6.29 -3.74
N TRP A 84 7.13 -6.35 -4.33
CA TRP A 84 6.01 -5.51 -3.92
C TRP A 84 5.41 -5.90 -2.57
N ALA A 85 5.43 -7.18 -2.22
CA ALA A 85 5.04 -7.63 -0.88
C ALA A 85 6.04 -7.17 0.20
N SER A 86 7.34 -7.14 -0.10
CA SER A 86 8.34 -6.55 0.79
C SER A 86 8.12 -5.05 0.95
N TYR A 87 7.92 -4.32 -0.16
CA TYR A 87 7.60 -2.89 -0.12
C TYR A 87 6.39 -2.58 0.76
N TYR A 88 5.30 -3.36 0.66
CA TYR A 88 4.14 -3.20 1.55
C TYR A 88 4.51 -3.28 3.04
N ILE A 89 5.39 -4.23 3.40
CA ILE A 89 5.86 -4.38 4.79
C ILE A 89 6.74 -3.20 5.19
N ASP A 90 7.63 -2.75 4.31
CA ASP A 90 8.50 -1.60 4.58
C ASP A 90 7.69 -0.33 4.81
N VAL A 91 6.66 -0.07 4.00
CA VAL A 91 5.74 1.06 4.21
C VAL A 91 5.03 0.96 5.56
N ARG A 92 4.48 -0.22 5.90
CA ARG A 92 3.78 -0.42 7.19
C ARG A 92 4.72 -0.19 8.37
N ASP A 93 5.89 -0.81 8.35
CA ASP A 93 6.75 -0.84 9.53
C ASP A 93 7.53 0.48 9.67
N ARG A 94 8.00 1.05 8.55
CA ARG A 94 8.84 2.25 8.55
C ARG A 94 8.05 3.55 8.51
N LEU A 95 6.96 3.63 7.72
CA LEU A 95 6.17 4.86 7.66
C LEU A 95 5.13 4.91 8.78
N HIS A 96 4.25 3.92 8.89
CA HIS A 96 3.22 3.92 9.92
C HIS A 96 3.79 3.65 11.32
N GLY A 97 4.67 2.65 11.45
CA GLY A 97 5.32 2.33 12.72
C GLY A 97 6.41 3.35 13.11
N GLY A 98 7.50 3.38 12.36
CA GLY A 98 8.70 4.16 12.69
C GLY A 98 8.53 5.67 12.59
N CYS A 99 7.97 6.16 11.49
CA CYS A 99 7.84 7.59 11.25
C CYS A 99 6.64 8.19 11.98
N PHE A 100 5.42 7.76 11.67
CA PHE A 100 4.21 8.36 12.24
C PHE A 100 4.08 8.11 13.75
N TYR A 101 4.08 6.85 14.20
CA TYR A 101 3.96 6.55 15.63
C TYR A 101 5.28 6.73 16.40
N GLY A 102 6.41 6.41 15.79
CA GLY A 102 7.73 6.51 16.43
C GLY A 102 8.29 7.93 16.47
N LEU A 103 7.69 8.87 15.72
CA LEU A 103 8.13 10.27 15.60
C LEU A 103 9.57 10.42 15.08
N THR A 104 10.07 9.43 14.34
CA THR A 104 11.40 9.45 13.74
C THR A 104 11.30 9.63 12.23
N TYR A 105 11.70 10.80 11.73
CA TYR A 105 11.83 11.04 10.29
C TYR A 105 13.30 11.20 9.89
N GLU A 106 13.68 10.43 8.89
CA GLU A 106 14.99 10.45 8.26
C GLU A 106 14.75 10.44 6.74
N GLU A 107 15.12 11.53 6.06
CA GLU A 107 14.78 11.75 4.64
C GLU A 107 15.19 10.56 3.76
N GLU A 108 16.45 10.12 3.85
CA GLU A 108 17.01 9.03 3.03
C GLU A 108 16.27 7.69 3.23
N GLU A 109 15.71 7.49 4.42
CA GLU A 109 15.13 6.24 4.86
C GLU A 109 13.62 6.17 4.61
N HIS A 110 12.93 7.32 4.64
CA HIS A 110 11.46 7.38 4.59
C HIS A 110 10.94 8.00 3.29
N ARG A 111 11.60 9.05 2.77
CA ARG A 111 11.13 9.74 1.56
C ARG A 111 11.01 8.82 0.35
N PRO A 112 11.98 7.93 0.04
CA PRO A 112 11.86 7.04 -1.10
C PRO A 112 10.65 6.10 -1.03
N LEU A 113 10.22 5.71 0.18
CA LEU A 113 9.04 4.89 0.36
C LEU A 113 7.75 5.65 0.04
N MET A 114 7.68 6.94 0.41
CA MET A 114 6.55 7.81 0.12
C MET A 114 6.42 8.10 -1.37
N ASP A 115 7.52 8.46 -2.03
CA ASP A 115 7.53 8.78 -3.45
C ASP A 115 7.10 7.55 -4.29
N ARG A 116 7.54 6.36 -3.88
CA ARG A 116 7.23 5.09 -4.58
C ARG A 116 5.80 4.58 -4.37
N ALA A 117 5.04 5.14 -3.43
CA ALA A 117 3.68 4.65 -3.13
C ALA A 117 2.73 4.80 -4.31
N ARG A 118 2.95 5.81 -5.16
CA ARG A 118 2.20 5.99 -6.40
C ARG A 118 2.32 4.78 -7.33
N GLU A 119 3.54 4.27 -7.52
CA GLU A 119 3.79 3.11 -8.38
C GLU A 119 3.04 1.87 -7.88
N TYR A 120 3.03 1.65 -6.56
CA TYR A 120 2.31 0.52 -5.95
C TYR A 120 0.79 0.60 -6.18
N VAL A 121 0.19 1.78 -5.98
CA VAL A 121 -1.24 1.98 -6.19
C VAL A 121 -1.61 1.84 -7.67
N GLU A 122 -0.85 2.46 -8.58
CA GLU A 122 -1.07 2.37 -10.03
C GLU A 122 -0.92 0.94 -10.55
N LEU A 123 0.05 0.18 -10.02
CA LEU A 123 0.20 -1.24 -10.30
C LEU A 123 -1.07 -2.02 -9.93
N ILE A 124 -1.59 -1.82 -8.71
CA ILE A 124 -2.80 -2.51 -8.26
C ILE A 124 -4.00 -2.13 -9.14
N GLU A 125 -4.15 -0.85 -9.47
CA GLU A 125 -5.21 -0.42 -10.40
C GLU A 125 -5.11 -1.14 -11.75
N LYS A 126 -3.91 -1.25 -12.30
CA LYS A 126 -3.67 -1.96 -13.56
C LYS A 126 -4.01 -3.44 -13.46
N LEU A 127 -3.66 -4.09 -12.35
CA LEU A 127 -3.95 -5.50 -12.11
C LEU A 127 -5.47 -5.77 -12.01
N LEU A 128 -6.23 -4.86 -11.39
CA LEU A 128 -7.67 -5.01 -11.15
C LEU A 128 -8.57 -4.55 -12.31
N ARG A 129 -8.01 -3.90 -13.34
CA ARG A 129 -8.73 -3.47 -14.55
C ARG A 129 -8.68 -4.49 -15.68
N ARG A 130 -7.94 -5.58 -15.50
CA ARG A 130 -7.86 -6.71 -16.44
C ARG A 130 -9.08 -7.62 -16.30
#